data_AF-A0A2I6S3J9-F1
#
_entry.id   AF-A0A2I6S3J9-F1
#
_cell.length_a   1.000
_cell.length_b   1.000
_cell.length_c   1.000
_cell.angle_alpha   90.00
_cell.angle_beta   90.00
_cell.angle_gamma   90.00
#
_symmetry.space_group_name_H-M   'P 1'
#
loop_
_entity.id
_entity.type
_entity.pdbx_description
1 polymer ?
#
loop_
_entity_poly.entity_id
_entity_poly.type
_entity_poly.pdbx_seq_one_letter_code
_entity_poly.pdbx_strand_id
1 'polypeptide(L)'
;MTQNSLGKAVGDPDSLPSRAEPGHRGYHAHRFPRRVHDVSRSDPLDYPFGEVPAPTTPTRVAPGVSWVRMPLPFALDHINLWMLDDGDDMVLVDTGFGTDETRAHWRRILEADGRRISGVVVTHFHPDHLGLAAWIAARDDATVYMTEAEYLEALALWHQLPGHCVADMVAFFRSHGLPEPRLAALEARGNTYRRGVPELPRTHRRIFHGDRLTIGGRHWRVVVGHGHAPEHASLYCAEDGILISGDMLLPRISTNVSVQAAAPLDDALGCFLLSLQRIIDLPGNTLVLPSHGKPFRGIRARIEQLEAHHAERCSAVLQALDRPMSAGELLPVLFPRELDNHQVMFAMGEAVAHLNHLAQRGLVERVSGDDGTVRFARRHRN
;
A
#
# COMPACT_ATOMS: atom_id res chain seq x y z
N MET A 1 69.83 -34.76 5.36
CA MET A 1 69.39 -34.09 6.60
C MET A 1 67.89 -33.85 6.45
N THR A 2 67.12 -34.88 6.81
CA THR A 2 66.03 -34.88 7.84
C THR A 2 64.71 -34.33 7.28
N GLN A 3 63.81 -35.16 6.71
CA GLN A 3 62.80 -36.05 7.36
C GLN A 3 62.02 -35.29 8.45
N ASN A 4 60.70 -35.17 8.43
CA ASN A 4 59.61 -36.17 8.51
C ASN A 4 58.28 -35.35 8.49
N SER A 5 57.04 -35.81 8.28
CA SER A 5 56.40 -37.08 7.92
C SER A 5 54.88 -36.79 7.84
N LEU A 6 54.21 -37.47 6.92
CA LEU A 6 52.75 -37.52 6.77
C LEU A 6 52.05 -38.13 7.99
N GLY A 7 50.90 -37.57 8.37
CA GLY A 7 49.91 -38.21 9.23
C GLY A 7 48.54 -38.20 8.55
N LYS A 8 48.11 -39.37 8.06
CA LYS A 8 46.72 -39.66 7.65
C LYS A 8 45.88 -39.88 8.90
N ALA A 9 44.69 -39.29 8.96
CA ALA A 9 43.58 -39.78 9.77
C ALA A 9 42.36 -39.88 8.87
N VAL A 10 41.91 -41.13 8.68
CA VAL A 10 40.66 -41.53 8.01
C VAL A 10 39.54 -41.31 9.02
N GLY A 11 38.53 -40.54 8.67
CA GLY A 11 37.31 -40.30 9.44
C GLY A 11 36.10 -40.88 8.72
N ASP A 12 35.34 -41.65 9.47
CA ASP A 12 34.11 -42.42 9.20
C ASP A 12 32.98 -41.63 8.48
N PRO A 13 32.29 -42.16 7.45
CA PRO A 13 31.24 -41.44 6.72
C PRO A 13 29.81 -41.53 7.32
N ASP A 14 29.60 -42.05 8.52
CA ASP A 14 28.26 -42.18 9.13
C ASP A 14 28.11 -41.45 10.48
N SER A 15 28.00 -40.12 10.45
CA SER A 15 27.43 -39.37 11.57
C SER A 15 26.78 -38.05 11.14
N LEU A 16 25.53 -38.14 10.68
CA LEU A 16 24.65 -36.97 10.52
C LEU A 16 24.00 -36.64 11.88
N PRO A 17 24.14 -35.42 12.43
CA PRO A 17 23.31 -35.01 13.54
C PRO A 17 21.88 -34.70 13.06
N SER A 18 20.92 -35.12 13.87
CA SER A 18 19.47 -35.07 13.64
C SER A 18 18.97 -33.68 13.24
N ARG A 19 18.06 -33.65 12.25
CA ARG A 19 17.26 -32.49 11.84
C ARG A 19 16.53 -31.89 13.05
N ALA A 20 16.93 -30.68 13.43
CA ALA A 20 16.08 -29.79 14.21
C ALA A 20 15.00 -29.19 13.29
N GLU A 21 13.75 -29.28 13.70
CA GLU A 21 12.63 -28.65 13.00
C GLU A 21 12.77 -27.11 13.00
N PRO A 22 12.48 -26.41 11.89
CA PRO A 22 12.46 -24.97 11.90
C PRO A 22 11.18 -24.47 12.60
N GLY A 23 11.34 -24.08 13.87
CA GLY A 23 10.32 -23.39 14.63
C GLY A 23 9.89 -22.09 13.94
N HIS A 24 8.59 -22.00 13.68
CA HIS A 24 7.91 -20.78 13.24
C HIS A 24 8.10 -19.71 14.32
N ARG A 25 9.00 -18.74 14.10
CA ARG A 25 9.02 -17.51 14.90
C ARG A 25 7.84 -16.65 14.46
N GLY A 26 6.68 -16.92 15.04
CA GLY A 26 5.54 -16.02 14.97
C GLY A 26 5.93 -14.66 15.54
N TYR A 27 5.49 -13.60 14.86
CA TYR A 27 5.51 -12.25 15.41
C TYR A 27 4.79 -12.30 16.76
N HIS A 28 5.52 -12.05 17.86
CA HIS A 28 4.92 -12.00 19.18
C HIS A 28 3.87 -10.89 19.19
N ALA A 29 2.60 -11.28 19.37
CA ALA A 29 1.51 -10.36 19.63
C ALA A 29 1.83 -9.58 20.92
N HIS A 30 2.34 -8.37 20.78
CA HIS A 30 2.46 -7.47 21.90
C HIS A 30 1.04 -7.08 22.36
N ARG A 31 0.64 -7.63 23.52
CA ARG A 31 -0.50 -7.13 24.28
C ARG A 31 -0.16 -5.73 24.79
N PHE A 32 -0.69 -4.71 24.13
CA PHE A 32 -0.63 -3.34 24.64
C PHE A 32 -1.96 -2.95 25.31
N PRO A 33 -1.90 -2.14 26.38
CA PRO A 33 -3.08 -1.74 27.12
C PRO A 33 -3.99 -0.86 26.23
N ARG A 34 -5.26 -1.26 26.09
CA ARG A 34 -6.30 -0.41 25.51
C ARG A 34 -6.48 0.82 26.40
N ARG A 35 -6.02 1.99 25.94
CA ARG A 35 -6.60 3.25 26.40
C ARG A 35 -7.93 3.38 25.70
N VAL A 36 -9.00 3.02 26.39
CA VAL A 36 -10.37 3.32 25.95
C VAL A 36 -10.55 4.82 26.19
N HIS A 37 -10.29 5.62 25.16
CA HIS A 37 -10.73 7.01 25.15
C HIS A 37 -12.21 7.03 24.74
N ASP A 38 -12.98 7.82 25.48
CA ASP A 38 -14.40 8.07 25.25
C ASP A 38 -14.60 8.50 23.79
N VAL A 39 -15.45 7.77 23.04
CA VAL A 39 -15.75 8.05 21.63
C VAL A 39 -16.73 9.22 21.58
N SER A 40 -16.26 10.40 21.97
CA SER A 40 -16.97 11.65 21.75
C SER A 40 -16.77 12.04 20.29
N ARG A 41 -17.87 12.27 19.55
CA ARG A 41 -17.95 12.76 18.16
C ARG A 41 -16.62 13.33 17.64
N SER A 42 -15.93 12.58 16.78
CA SER A 42 -14.64 13.00 16.21
C SER A 42 -14.76 14.40 15.63
N ASP A 43 -13.87 15.30 16.03
CA ASP A 43 -13.80 16.64 15.45
C ASP A 43 -13.76 16.54 13.91
N PRO A 44 -14.56 17.35 13.19
CA PRO A 44 -14.54 17.33 11.73
C PRO A 44 -13.14 17.71 11.24
N LEU A 45 -12.66 16.99 10.22
CA LEU A 45 -11.38 17.33 9.57
C LEU A 45 -11.44 18.77 9.06
N ASP A 46 -10.38 19.54 9.32
CA ASP A 46 -10.23 20.89 8.82
C ASP A 46 -9.64 20.84 7.40
N TYR A 47 -10.28 21.52 6.44
CA TYR A 47 -9.84 21.60 5.05
C TYR A 47 -9.41 23.04 4.75
N PRO A 48 -8.13 23.39 4.94
CA PRO A 48 -7.67 24.78 4.86
C PRO A 48 -7.66 25.35 3.43
N PHE A 49 -7.98 24.54 2.42
CA PHE A 49 -8.04 24.95 1.02
C PHE A 49 -9.45 24.74 0.47
N GLY A 50 -9.96 25.74 -0.25
CA GLY A 50 -11.28 25.73 -0.86
C GLY A 50 -11.32 24.92 -2.17
N GLU A 51 -10.98 25.61 -3.27
CA GLU A 51 -11.04 25.04 -4.62
C GLU A 51 -9.96 23.98 -4.86
N VAL A 52 -10.30 22.99 -5.68
CA VAL A 52 -9.35 21.97 -6.13
C VAL A 52 -8.64 22.45 -7.42
N PRO A 53 -7.36 22.13 -7.63
CA PRO A 53 -6.65 22.53 -8.84
C PRO A 53 -7.33 21.95 -10.08
N ALA A 54 -7.38 22.75 -11.15
CA ALA A 54 -7.63 22.23 -12.48
C ALA A 54 -6.45 21.33 -12.92
N PRO A 55 -6.64 20.32 -13.79
CA PRO A 55 -5.61 19.33 -14.11
C PRO A 55 -4.25 19.83 -14.59
N THR A 56 -4.16 21.07 -15.07
CA THR A 56 -2.90 21.67 -15.55
C THR A 56 -2.54 22.97 -14.84
N THR A 57 -3.10 23.22 -13.66
CA THR A 57 -2.84 24.46 -12.90
C THR A 57 -2.41 24.09 -11.50
N PRO A 58 -1.11 23.82 -11.26
CA PRO A 58 -0.60 23.54 -9.93
C PRO A 58 -0.98 24.66 -8.96
N THR A 59 -1.45 24.32 -7.77
CA THR A 59 -1.83 25.30 -6.74
C THR A 59 -0.88 25.19 -5.54
N ARG A 60 -0.27 26.30 -5.14
CA ARG A 60 0.63 26.32 -3.98
C ARG A 60 -0.16 26.07 -2.68
N VAL A 61 0.23 25.05 -1.93
CA VAL A 61 -0.40 24.67 -0.65
C VAL A 61 0.49 24.99 0.55
N ALA A 62 1.79 25.14 0.34
CA ALA A 62 2.74 25.67 1.31
C ALA A 62 3.93 26.32 0.57
N PRO A 63 4.77 27.13 1.24
CA PRO A 63 6.00 27.61 0.63
C PRO A 63 6.84 26.44 0.09
N GLY A 64 7.09 26.40 -1.22
CA GLY A 64 7.85 25.33 -1.84
C GLY A 64 7.07 24.06 -2.17
N VAL A 65 5.75 24.02 -1.95
CA VAL A 65 4.93 22.83 -2.16
C VAL A 65 3.69 23.18 -3.00
N SER A 66 3.59 22.58 -4.18
CA SER A 66 2.45 22.75 -5.08
C SER A 66 1.67 21.45 -5.26
N TRP A 67 0.35 21.58 -5.25
CA TRP A 67 -0.63 20.54 -5.46
C TRP A 67 -1.00 20.45 -6.94
N VAL A 68 -0.79 19.29 -7.53
CA VAL A 68 -1.29 18.91 -8.86
C VAL A 68 -2.37 17.86 -8.68
N ARG A 69 -3.46 17.93 -9.46
CA ARG A 69 -4.56 16.97 -9.38
C ARG A 69 -4.87 16.43 -10.77
N MET A 70 -4.68 15.12 -10.99
CA MET A 70 -4.87 14.51 -12.30
C MET A 70 -6.08 13.58 -12.33
N PRO A 71 -6.79 13.48 -13.47
CA PRO A 71 -7.92 12.58 -13.61
C PRO A 71 -7.48 11.11 -13.62
N LEU A 72 -8.38 10.24 -13.16
CA LEU A 72 -8.25 8.78 -13.25
C LEU A 72 -9.47 8.18 -13.95
N PRO A 73 -9.31 7.12 -14.76
CA PRO A 73 -10.40 6.50 -15.51
C PRO A 73 -11.21 5.50 -14.66
N PHE A 74 -11.43 5.78 -13.38
CA PHE A 74 -12.07 4.89 -12.41
C PHE A 74 -13.12 5.63 -11.56
N ALA A 75 -13.84 4.88 -10.71
CA ALA A 75 -14.75 5.48 -9.72
C ALA A 75 -14.02 6.41 -8.72
N LEU A 76 -12.77 6.08 -8.40
CA LEU A 76 -11.83 7.03 -7.82
C LEU A 76 -11.26 7.84 -8.98
N ASP A 77 -11.80 9.04 -9.17
CA ASP A 77 -11.69 9.82 -10.42
C ASP A 77 -10.48 10.75 -10.48
N HIS A 78 -9.61 10.72 -9.46
CA HIS A 78 -8.44 11.59 -9.41
C HIS A 78 -7.33 11.04 -8.52
N ILE A 79 -6.11 11.53 -8.76
CA ILE A 79 -4.97 11.46 -7.84
C ILE A 79 -4.37 12.87 -7.63
N ASN A 80 -3.87 13.13 -6.43
CA ASN A 80 -3.09 14.29 -6.07
C ASN A 80 -1.60 13.96 -6.12
N LEU A 81 -0.84 14.80 -6.80
CA LEU A 81 0.60 14.72 -7.00
C LEU A 81 1.23 15.99 -6.45
N TRP A 82 2.51 15.94 -6.10
CA TRP A 82 3.17 17.07 -5.42
C TRP A 82 4.42 17.50 -6.17
N MET A 83 4.54 18.82 -6.39
CA MET A 83 5.77 19.44 -6.89
C MET A 83 6.43 20.16 -5.72
N LEU A 84 7.70 19.84 -5.46
CA LEU A 84 8.51 20.41 -4.40
C LEU A 84 9.60 21.29 -5.03
N ASP A 85 9.69 22.55 -4.61
CA ASP A 85 10.75 23.47 -5.05
C ASP A 85 12.10 22.95 -4.49
N ASP A 86 13.13 22.83 -5.33
CA ASP A 86 14.46 22.34 -4.95
C ASP A 86 15.59 23.22 -5.53
N GLY A 87 15.67 24.45 -5.02
CA GLY A 87 16.55 25.47 -5.61
C GLY A 87 16.04 25.89 -6.98
N ASP A 88 16.90 25.81 -7.99
CA ASP A 88 16.54 26.07 -9.39
C ASP A 88 15.88 24.85 -10.08
N ASP A 89 15.86 23.70 -9.40
CA ASP A 89 15.24 22.45 -9.85
C ASP A 89 13.92 22.18 -9.10
N MET A 90 13.30 21.03 -9.40
CA MET A 90 12.15 20.51 -8.66
C MET A 90 12.24 19.01 -8.41
N VAL A 91 11.58 18.56 -7.34
CA VAL A 91 11.31 17.14 -7.08
C VAL A 91 9.80 16.89 -7.18
N LEU A 92 9.42 15.84 -7.88
CA LEU A 92 8.03 15.38 -7.94
C LEU A 92 7.78 14.27 -6.93
N VAL A 93 6.56 14.21 -6.38
CA VAL A 93 6.09 13.07 -5.58
C VAL A 93 4.85 12.49 -6.23
N ASP A 94 4.97 11.21 -6.63
CA ASP A 94 4.04 10.46 -7.48
C ASP A 94 3.83 11.07 -8.88
N THR A 95 3.30 10.27 -9.81
CA THR A 95 3.35 10.60 -11.25
C THR A 95 2.06 10.45 -12.04
N GLY A 96 1.00 9.92 -11.44
CA GLY A 96 -0.26 9.69 -12.15
C GLY A 96 -0.27 8.38 -12.95
N PHE A 97 -1.47 8.03 -13.42
CA PHE A 97 -1.70 6.82 -14.20
C PHE A 97 -1.18 6.95 -15.63
N GLY A 98 -0.74 5.84 -16.24
CA GLY A 98 -0.05 5.79 -17.54
C GLY A 98 -0.84 6.13 -18.81
N THR A 99 -1.81 7.04 -18.77
CA THR A 99 -2.61 7.46 -19.93
C THR A 99 -1.96 8.56 -20.76
N ASP A 100 -2.41 8.71 -22.01
CA ASP A 100 -2.04 9.86 -22.86
C ASP A 100 -2.55 11.20 -22.31
N GLU A 101 -3.72 11.20 -21.67
CA GLU A 101 -4.29 12.39 -21.04
C GLU A 101 -3.41 12.90 -19.89
N THR A 102 -2.99 11.99 -18.99
CA THR A 102 -2.07 12.29 -17.89
C THR A 102 -0.72 12.79 -18.41
N ARG A 103 -0.17 12.17 -19.47
CA ARG A 103 1.05 12.67 -20.15
C ARG A 103 0.87 14.08 -20.71
N ALA A 104 -0.27 14.37 -21.35
CA ALA A 104 -0.56 15.68 -21.90
C ALA A 104 -0.75 16.77 -20.83
N HIS A 105 -1.25 16.41 -19.64
CA HIS A 105 -1.28 17.29 -18.48
C HIS A 105 0.13 17.61 -17.98
N TRP A 106 0.96 16.58 -17.78
CA TRP A 106 2.34 16.78 -17.35
C TRP A 106 3.15 17.62 -18.32
N ARG A 107 3.06 17.39 -19.63
CA ARG A 107 3.76 18.24 -20.63
C ARG A 107 3.44 19.71 -20.44
N ARG A 108 2.16 20.06 -20.34
CA ARG A 108 1.72 21.45 -20.14
C ARG A 108 2.23 22.05 -18.83
N ILE A 109 2.19 21.29 -17.73
CA ILE A 109 2.69 21.75 -16.42
C ILE A 109 4.19 22.01 -16.49
N LEU A 110 4.96 21.05 -16.99
CA LEU A 110 6.43 21.11 -17.01
C LEU A 110 6.96 22.13 -18.04
N GLU A 111 6.27 22.33 -19.16
CA GLU A 111 6.58 23.38 -20.13
C GLU A 111 6.32 24.79 -19.56
N ALA A 112 5.25 24.95 -18.77
CA ALA A 112 4.92 26.25 -18.16
C ALA A 112 5.84 26.61 -16.99
N ASP A 113 6.29 25.62 -16.19
CA ASP A 113 7.22 25.85 -15.07
C ASP A 113 8.66 26.05 -15.57
N GLY A 114 9.13 25.19 -16.48
CA GLY A 114 10.43 25.33 -17.15
C GLY A 114 11.65 24.88 -16.35
N ARG A 115 11.53 24.61 -15.04
CA ARG A 115 12.64 24.06 -14.22
C ARG A 115 12.92 22.59 -14.57
N ARG A 116 14.15 22.17 -14.28
CA ARG A 116 14.60 20.79 -14.41
C ARG A 116 14.04 19.92 -13.28
N ILE A 117 13.72 18.67 -13.58
CA ILE A 117 13.36 17.67 -12.57
C ILE A 117 14.63 17.01 -12.05
N SER A 118 14.98 17.25 -10.78
CA SER A 118 16.15 16.61 -10.13
C SER A 118 15.82 15.21 -9.60
N GLY A 119 14.56 14.98 -9.20
CA GLY A 119 14.11 13.70 -8.67
C GLY A 119 12.61 13.45 -8.77
N VAL A 120 12.25 12.18 -8.71
CA VAL A 120 10.87 11.69 -8.62
C VAL A 120 10.80 10.72 -7.45
N VAL A 121 10.09 11.08 -6.39
CA VAL A 121 9.79 10.15 -5.29
C VAL A 121 8.48 9.45 -5.60
N VAL A 122 8.47 8.13 -5.61
CA VAL A 122 7.24 7.34 -5.75
C VAL A 122 6.90 6.74 -4.39
N THR A 123 5.71 7.02 -3.89
CA THR A 123 5.27 6.57 -2.56
C THR A 123 5.11 5.05 -2.52
N HIS A 124 4.54 4.45 -3.57
CA HIS A 124 4.35 3.01 -3.68
C HIS A 124 4.04 2.56 -5.12
N PHE A 125 3.97 1.25 -5.33
CA PHE A 125 3.94 0.61 -6.65
C PHE A 125 2.62 0.77 -7.43
N HIS A 126 1.54 1.27 -6.81
CA HIS A 126 0.24 1.31 -7.48
C HIS A 126 0.28 2.18 -8.75
N PRO A 127 -0.50 1.82 -9.79
CA PRO A 127 -0.28 2.38 -11.12
C PRO A 127 -0.52 3.88 -11.24
N ASP A 128 -1.37 4.45 -10.42
CA ASP A 128 -1.62 5.90 -10.38
C ASP A 128 -0.50 6.68 -9.68
N HIS A 129 0.40 6.02 -8.94
CA HIS A 129 1.55 6.64 -8.30
C HIS A 129 2.81 6.47 -9.14
N LEU A 130 3.08 5.24 -9.59
CA LEU A 130 4.27 4.86 -10.36
C LEU A 130 4.13 5.10 -11.88
N GLY A 131 2.90 5.23 -12.38
CA GLY A 131 2.56 5.01 -13.79
C GLY A 131 3.38 5.76 -14.83
N LEU A 132 3.79 6.99 -14.52
CA LEU A 132 4.62 7.81 -15.42
C LEU A 132 6.02 8.09 -14.86
N ALA A 133 6.45 7.43 -13.78
CA ALA A 133 7.74 7.68 -13.15
C ALA A 133 8.93 7.52 -14.12
N ALA A 134 8.95 6.45 -14.92
CA ALA A 134 9.99 6.23 -15.91
C ALA A 134 9.99 7.32 -17.00
N TRP A 135 8.81 7.64 -17.51
CA TRP A 135 8.63 8.64 -18.58
C TRP A 135 9.02 10.05 -18.11
N ILE A 136 8.63 10.44 -16.89
CA ILE A 136 9.00 11.74 -16.32
C ILE A 136 10.49 11.80 -16.03
N ALA A 137 11.05 10.75 -15.40
CA ALA A 137 12.47 10.73 -15.05
C ALA A 137 13.38 10.82 -16.28
N ALA A 138 13.00 10.18 -17.39
CA ALA A 138 13.75 10.21 -18.64
C ALA A 138 13.86 11.62 -19.27
N ARG A 139 13.00 12.57 -18.90
CA ARG A 139 13.05 13.95 -19.41
C ARG A 139 14.38 14.65 -19.08
N ASP A 140 14.82 14.52 -17.84
CA ASP A 140 15.91 15.31 -17.25
C ASP A 140 17.00 14.43 -16.58
N ASP A 141 16.98 13.12 -16.85
CA ASP A 141 17.79 12.10 -16.15
C ASP A 141 17.61 12.19 -14.61
N ALA A 142 16.35 12.34 -14.20
CA ALA A 142 15.99 12.53 -12.80
C ALA A 142 16.17 11.23 -12.00
N THR A 143 16.59 11.35 -10.74
CA THR A 143 16.68 10.17 -9.86
C THR A 143 15.28 9.73 -9.42
N VAL A 144 14.91 8.47 -9.68
CA VAL A 144 13.70 7.87 -9.10
C VAL A 144 14.03 7.33 -7.70
N TYR A 145 13.31 7.80 -6.69
CA TYR A 145 13.42 7.33 -5.30
C TYR A 145 12.24 6.41 -4.97
N MET A 146 12.54 5.21 -4.52
CA MET A 146 11.55 4.20 -4.15
C MET A 146 12.08 3.35 -2.98
N THR A 147 11.18 2.84 -2.15
CA THR A 147 11.52 1.73 -1.27
C THR A 147 11.69 0.45 -2.09
N GLU A 148 12.50 -0.49 -1.61
CA GLU A 148 12.90 -1.64 -2.41
C GLU A 148 11.73 -2.57 -2.68
N ALA A 149 10.90 -2.85 -1.67
CA ALA A 149 9.78 -3.77 -1.85
C ALA A 149 8.76 -3.22 -2.86
N GLU A 150 8.55 -1.90 -2.90
CA GLU A 150 7.67 -1.25 -3.88
C GLU A 150 8.22 -1.38 -5.31
N TYR A 151 9.55 -1.19 -5.48
CA TYR A 151 10.20 -1.36 -6.77
C TYR A 151 10.13 -2.82 -7.27
N LEU A 152 10.40 -3.78 -6.40
CA LEU A 152 10.37 -5.20 -6.73
C LEU A 152 8.95 -5.71 -7.00
N GLU A 153 7.95 -5.24 -6.24
CA GLU A 153 6.54 -5.57 -6.47
C GLU A 153 6.07 -5.09 -7.84
N ALA A 154 6.45 -3.86 -8.22
CA ALA A 154 6.16 -3.31 -9.55
C ALA A 154 6.75 -4.19 -10.67
N LEU A 155 8.02 -4.60 -10.53
CA LEU A 155 8.68 -5.52 -11.48
C LEU A 155 7.94 -6.86 -11.55
N ALA A 156 7.59 -7.44 -10.41
CA ALA A 156 6.92 -8.74 -10.35
C ALA A 156 5.56 -8.72 -11.06
N LEU A 157 4.72 -7.71 -10.79
CA LEU A 157 3.42 -7.53 -11.43
C LEU A 157 3.54 -7.20 -12.91
N TRP A 158 4.47 -6.33 -13.29
CA TRP A 158 4.68 -5.97 -14.69
C TRP A 158 5.17 -7.16 -15.53
N HIS A 159 6.04 -8.00 -14.97
CA HIS A 159 6.55 -9.21 -15.62
C HIS A 159 5.70 -10.46 -15.41
N GLN A 160 4.62 -10.40 -14.63
CA GLN A 160 3.75 -11.53 -14.31
C GLN A 160 4.55 -12.71 -13.71
N LEU A 161 5.43 -12.41 -12.76
CA LEU A 161 6.22 -13.42 -12.05
C LEU A 161 5.30 -14.32 -11.18
N PRO A 162 5.73 -15.54 -10.82
CA PRO A 162 4.97 -16.42 -9.94
C PRO A 162 4.58 -15.71 -8.62
N GLY A 163 3.32 -15.85 -8.21
CA GLY A 163 2.72 -15.16 -7.07
C GLY A 163 2.16 -13.76 -7.38
N HIS A 164 2.62 -13.14 -8.48
CA HIS A 164 2.28 -11.77 -8.90
C HIS A 164 1.72 -11.73 -10.32
N CYS A 165 1.07 -12.81 -10.76
CA CYS A 165 0.45 -12.90 -12.08
C CYS A 165 -1.08 -13.03 -12.00
N VAL A 166 -1.77 -12.73 -13.10
CA VAL A 166 -3.24 -12.82 -13.19
C VAL A 166 -3.72 -14.24 -12.88
N ALA A 167 -3.01 -15.28 -13.34
CA ALA A 167 -3.40 -16.67 -13.10
C ALA A 167 -3.37 -17.02 -11.61
N ASP A 168 -2.34 -16.60 -10.88
CA ASP A 168 -2.22 -16.84 -9.43
C ASP A 168 -3.26 -16.05 -8.65
N MET A 169 -3.53 -14.80 -9.03
CA MET A 169 -4.63 -14.01 -8.45
C MET A 169 -5.99 -14.70 -8.64
N VAL A 170 -6.28 -15.18 -9.86
CA VAL A 170 -7.53 -15.90 -10.16
C VAL A 170 -7.61 -17.21 -9.38
N ALA A 171 -6.53 -17.99 -9.31
CA ALA A 171 -6.47 -19.21 -8.51
C ALA A 171 -6.68 -18.93 -7.01
N PHE A 172 -6.06 -17.87 -6.49
CA PHE A 172 -6.22 -17.42 -5.12
C PHE A 172 -7.68 -17.03 -4.82
N PHE A 173 -8.32 -16.22 -5.66
CA PHE A 173 -9.73 -15.84 -5.48
C PHE A 173 -10.68 -17.02 -5.65
N ARG A 174 -10.40 -17.96 -6.56
CA ARG A 174 -11.14 -19.21 -6.69
C ARG A 174 -11.07 -20.02 -5.39
N SER A 175 -9.88 -20.17 -4.82
CA SER A 175 -9.70 -20.86 -3.53
C SER A 175 -10.43 -20.18 -2.38
N HIS A 176 -10.80 -18.89 -2.52
CA HIS A 176 -11.58 -18.13 -1.54
C HIS A 176 -13.05 -17.94 -1.94
N GLY A 177 -13.56 -18.76 -2.86
CA GLY A 177 -14.99 -18.86 -3.15
C GLY A 177 -15.55 -17.77 -4.08
N LEU A 178 -14.72 -17.07 -4.86
CA LEU A 178 -15.24 -16.14 -5.88
C LEU A 178 -15.92 -16.92 -7.02
N PRO A 179 -17.15 -16.56 -7.44
CA PRO A 179 -17.86 -17.30 -8.50
C PRO A 179 -17.20 -17.23 -9.89
N GLU A 180 -17.35 -18.31 -10.67
CA GLU A 180 -16.68 -18.46 -11.98
C GLU A 180 -16.94 -17.32 -12.98
N PRO A 181 -18.16 -16.74 -13.11
CA PRO A 181 -18.36 -15.59 -14.01
C PRO A 181 -17.50 -14.37 -13.66
N ARG A 182 -17.23 -14.16 -12.36
CA ARG A 182 -16.35 -13.06 -11.90
C ARG A 182 -14.89 -13.41 -12.13
N LEU A 183 -14.49 -14.66 -11.90
CA LEU A 183 -13.13 -15.15 -12.18
C LEU A 183 -12.79 -15.03 -13.66
N ALA A 184 -13.66 -15.51 -14.55
CA ALA A 184 -13.48 -15.41 -15.99
C ALA A 184 -13.36 -13.96 -16.46
N ALA A 185 -14.13 -13.05 -15.86
CA ALA A 185 -14.03 -11.61 -16.17
C ALA A 185 -12.70 -10.99 -15.70
N LEU A 186 -12.16 -11.42 -14.55
CA LEU A 186 -10.84 -10.98 -14.08
C LEU A 186 -9.71 -11.52 -14.97
N GLU A 187 -9.81 -12.78 -15.39
CA GLU A 187 -8.85 -13.41 -16.31
C GLU A 187 -8.84 -12.71 -17.68
N ALA A 188 -10.01 -12.45 -18.25
CA ALA A 188 -10.17 -11.79 -19.55
C ALA A 188 -9.61 -10.36 -19.59
N ARG A 189 -9.49 -9.67 -18.44
CA ARG A 189 -8.86 -8.34 -18.36
C ARG A 189 -7.35 -8.38 -18.67
N GLY A 190 -6.70 -9.53 -18.43
CA GLY A 190 -5.26 -9.69 -18.54
C GLY A 190 -4.47 -8.77 -17.60
N ASN A 191 -3.20 -8.53 -17.93
CA ASN A 191 -2.32 -7.69 -17.12
C ASN A 191 -2.68 -6.19 -17.27
N THR A 192 -3.68 -5.74 -16.53
CA THR A 192 -4.10 -4.33 -16.50
C THR A 192 -3.08 -3.42 -15.81
N TYR A 193 -2.17 -3.96 -14.98
CA TYR A 193 -1.11 -3.18 -14.35
C TYR A 193 -0.22 -2.47 -15.39
N ARG A 194 0.15 -3.16 -16.48
CA ARG A 194 0.90 -2.54 -17.61
C ARG A 194 0.18 -1.40 -18.32
N ARG A 195 -1.15 -1.33 -18.24
CA ARG A 195 -1.90 -0.21 -18.83
C ARG A 195 -1.73 1.05 -17.99
N GLY A 196 -1.63 0.90 -16.67
CA GLY A 196 -1.37 1.99 -15.74
C GLY A 196 0.10 2.30 -15.55
N VAL A 197 1.00 1.32 -15.77
CA VAL A 197 2.46 1.47 -15.74
C VAL A 197 3.06 0.99 -17.08
N PRO A 198 3.02 1.82 -18.14
CA PRO A 198 3.47 1.43 -19.48
C PRO A 198 4.97 1.12 -19.54
N GLU A 199 5.75 1.80 -18.69
CA GLU A 199 7.20 1.64 -18.59
C GLU A 199 7.61 1.68 -17.11
N LEU A 200 8.59 0.85 -16.74
CA LEU A 200 9.16 0.82 -15.40
C LEU A 200 10.50 1.55 -15.35
N PRO A 201 10.81 2.23 -14.24
CA PRO A 201 12.16 2.75 -14.00
C PRO A 201 13.20 1.62 -14.06
N ARG A 202 14.28 1.82 -14.82
CA ARG A 202 15.36 0.82 -14.95
C ARG A 202 16.24 0.73 -13.70
N THR A 203 16.36 1.83 -12.99
CA THR A 203 17.10 1.97 -11.75
C THR A 203 16.27 2.82 -10.79
N HIS A 204 16.52 2.64 -9.50
CA HIS A 204 15.97 3.51 -8.47
C HIS A 204 17.04 3.73 -7.41
N ARG A 205 16.96 4.87 -6.72
CA ARG A 205 17.67 5.11 -5.47
C ARG A 205 16.79 4.63 -4.33
N ARG A 206 17.23 3.56 -3.68
CA ARG A 206 16.54 3.00 -2.53
C ARG A 206 16.44 4.02 -1.40
N ILE A 207 15.26 4.12 -0.81
CA ILE A 207 14.99 4.87 0.43
C ILE A 207 14.48 3.92 1.51
N PHE A 208 14.72 4.28 2.78
CA PHE A 208 14.35 3.49 3.95
C PHE A 208 13.55 4.31 4.95
N HIS A 209 12.86 3.63 5.86
CA HIS A 209 12.26 4.30 7.02
C HIS A 209 13.31 5.13 7.78
N GLY A 210 12.99 6.40 8.05
CA GLY A 210 13.86 7.31 8.78
C GLY A 210 14.87 8.07 7.93
N ASP A 211 15.05 7.72 6.66
CA ASP A 211 15.88 8.49 5.74
C ASP A 211 15.40 9.94 5.65
N ARG A 212 16.35 10.86 5.45
CA ARG A 212 16.09 12.29 5.31
C ARG A 212 16.45 12.73 3.90
N LEU A 213 15.44 13.06 3.11
CA LEU A 213 15.61 13.67 1.80
C LEU A 213 15.68 15.18 1.97
N THR A 214 16.80 15.79 1.58
CA THR A 214 16.94 17.25 1.57
C THR A 214 16.38 17.78 0.25
N ILE A 215 15.27 18.51 0.30
CA ILE A 215 14.57 19.05 -0.88
C ILE A 215 14.19 20.50 -0.56
N GLY A 216 14.67 21.46 -1.34
CA GLY A 216 14.34 22.88 -1.14
C GLY A 216 14.78 23.43 0.22
N GLY A 217 15.90 22.94 0.73
CA GLY A 217 16.43 23.28 2.06
C GLY A 217 15.67 22.67 3.24
N ARG A 218 14.68 21.80 3.00
CA ARG A 218 13.87 21.11 4.02
C ARG A 218 14.25 19.65 4.14
N HIS A 219 14.00 19.06 5.32
CA HIS A 219 14.25 17.64 5.57
C HIS A 219 12.95 16.86 5.56
N TRP A 220 12.73 16.11 4.49
CA TRP A 220 11.62 15.19 4.37
C TRP A 220 12.03 13.83 4.91
N ARG A 221 11.52 13.48 6.09
CA ARG A 221 11.73 12.16 6.69
C ARG A 221 10.81 11.15 6.02
N VAL A 222 11.38 10.05 5.52
CA VAL A 222 10.63 8.92 4.99
C VAL A 222 9.98 8.15 6.16
N VAL A 223 8.66 8.01 6.12
CA VAL A 223 7.87 7.26 7.10
C VAL A 223 7.24 6.06 6.39
N VAL A 224 7.89 4.91 6.51
CA VAL A 224 7.38 3.65 5.94
C VAL A 224 6.16 3.13 6.69
N GLY A 225 5.11 2.81 5.91
CA GLY A 225 3.92 2.06 6.32
C GLY A 225 3.78 0.76 5.54
N HIS A 226 3.00 -0.17 6.08
CA HIS A 226 2.70 -1.48 5.50
C HIS A 226 1.19 -1.73 5.48
N GLY A 227 0.78 -2.79 4.80
CA GLY A 227 -0.61 -3.28 4.78
C GLY A 227 -1.44 -2.76 3.61
N HIS A 228 -1.26 -1.49 3.24
CA HIS A 228 -1.78 -0.97 1.95
C HIS A 228 -0.93 -1.46 0.77
N ALA A 229 0.39 -1.34 0.94
CA ALA A 229 1.42 -1.78 0.01
C ALA A 229 2.60 -2.38 0.80
N PRO A 230 3.56 -3.08 0.15
CA PRO A 230 4.65 -3.77 0.83
C PRO A 230 5.53 -2.89 1.73
N GLU A 231 5.85 -1.67 1.30
CA GLU A 231 6.79 -0.75 1.97
C GLU A 231 6.49 0.71 1.58
N HIS A 232 5.24 1.15 1.72
CA HIS A 232 4.76 2.47 1.30
C HIS A 232 5.54 3.61 1.99
N ALA A 233 6.06 4.56 1.23
CA ALA A 233 6.84 5.70 1.71
C ALA A 233 6.03 7.01 1.80
N SER A 234 5.54 7.36 2.99
CA SER A 234 5.05 8.72 3.26
C SER A 234 6.23 9.66 3.54
N LEU A 235 6.09 10.97 3.30
CA LEU A 235 7.13 11.98 3.53
C LEU A 235 6.68 13.01 4.56
N TYR A 236 7.43 13.15 5.65
CA TYR A 236 7.12 14.12 6.71
C TYR A 236 8.19 15.21 6.80
N CYS A 237 7.80 16.47 6.61
CA CYS A 237 8.62 17.65 6.88
C CYS A 237 8.21 18.24 8.23
N ALA A 238 9.11 18.15 9.21
CA ALA A 238 8.83 18.63 10.57
C ALA A 238 8.88 20.16 10.66
N GLU A 239 9.75 20.78 9.87
CA GLU A 239 9.97 22.23 9.83
C GLU A 239 8.69 22.99 9.44
N ASP A 240 7.94 22.46 8.47
CA ASP A 240 6.69 23.05 8.00
C ASP A 240 5.44 22.36 8.57
N GLY A 241 5.60 21.26 9.32
CA GLY A 241 4.50 20.45 9.82
C GLY A 241 3.63 19.88 8.68
N ILE A 242 4.26 19.31 7.65
CA ILE A 242 3.58 18.77 6.46
C ILE A 242 3.84 17.26 6.36
N LEU A 243 2.78 16.50 6.09
CA LEU A 243 2.85 15.08 5.77
C LEU A 243 2.29 14.84 4.37
N ILE A 244 3.13 14.43 3.42
CA ILE A 244 2.66 13.75 2.21
C ILE A 244 2.38 12.30 2.59
N SER A 245 1.11 11.98 2.83
CA SER A 245 0.72 10.69 3.40
C SER A 245 0.69 9.57 2.39
N GLY A 246 0.70 9.89 1.08
CA GLY A 246 0.32 8.93 0.05
C GLY A 246 -1.07 8.38 0.34
N ASP A 247 -1.21 7.06 0.22
CA ASP A 247 -2.44 6.32 0.46
C ASP A 247 -2.61 5.81 1.89
N MET A 248 -1.64 6.04 2.77
CA MET A 248 -1.74 5.60 4.17
C MET A 248 -2.80 6.35 4.99
N LEU A 249 -3.13 7.59 4.61
CA LEU A 249 -4.09 8.42 5.35
C LEU A 249 -4.92 9.32 4.41
N LEU A 250 -6.09 8.81 4.02
CA LEU A 250 -7.01 9.50 3.10
C LEU A 250 -8.21 10.07 3.85
N PRO A 251 -8.71 11.29 3.55
CA PRO A 251 -9.70 11.99 4.38
C PRO A 251 -11.12 11.45 4.29
N ARG A 252 -11.54 10.93 3.13
CA ARG A 252 -12.95 10.54 2.87
C ARG A 252 -13.17 9.05 2.68
N ILE A 253 -12.19 8.35 2.13
CA ILE A 253 -12.25 6.91 1.86
C ILE A 253 -11.31 6.16 2.80
N SER A 254 -11.58 4.88 3.03
CA SER A 254 -10.62 3.99 3.68
C SER A 254 -9.50 3.64 2.70
N THR A 255 -8.30 3.50 3.21
CA THR A 255 -7.19 2.90 2.47
C THR A 255 -7.50 1.44 2.16
N ASN A 256 -7.31 1.01 0.91
CA ASN A 256 -7.46 -0.39 0.56
C ASN A 256 -6.38 -1.21 1.27
N VAL A 257 -6.75 -2.30 1.95
CA VAL A 257 -5.83 -3.25 2.57
C VAL A 257 -6.10 -4.61 1.97
N SER A 258 -5.17 -5.15 1.17
CA SER A 258 -5.42 -6.35 0.39
C SER A 258 -4.35 -7.41 0.60
N VAL A 259 -4.79 -8.65 0.76
CA VAL A 259 -3.90 -9.81 0.72
C VAL A 259 -3.69 -10.24 -0.74
N GLN A 260 -2.44 -10.48 -1.10
CA GLN A 260 -2.04 -10.92 -2.43
C GLN A 260 -1.85 -12.45 -2.48
N ALA A 261 -1.87 -13.01 -3.69
CA ALA A 261 -1.65 -14.45 -3.90
C ALA A 261 -0.24 -14.91 -3.47
N ALA A 262 0.78 -14.05 -3.60
CA ALA A 262 2.16 -14.34 -3.19
C ALA A 262 2.32 -14.55 -1.66
N ALA A 263 1.46 -13.92 -0.85
CA ALA A 263 1.52 -13.96 0.61
C ALA A 263 0.12 -14.20 1.19
N PRO A 264 -0.49 -15.39 0.95
CA PRO A 264 -1.92 -15.61 1.15
C PRO A 264 -2.37 -15.60 2.61
N LEU A 265 -1.43 -15.63 3.57
CA LEU A 265 -1.69 -15.67 5.01
C LEU A 265 -1.37 -14.35 5.73
N ASP A 266 -1.01 -13.31 4.98
CA ASP A 266 -0.62 -12.02 5.55
C ASP A 266 -1.75 -11.37 6.34
N ASP A 267 -1.38 -10.73 7.45
CA ASP A 267 -2.24 -9.84 8.21
C ASP A 267 -2.08 -8.39 7.73
N ALA A 268 -2.48 -8.15 6.47
CA ALA A 268 -2.37 -6.83 5.84
C ALA A 268 -3.11 -5.75 6.65
N LEU A 269 -4.27 -6.07 7.22
CA LEU A 269 -5.02 -5.15 8.07
C LEU A 269 -4.28 -4.86 9.38
N GLY A 270 -3.72 -5.86 10.05
CA GLY A 270 -2.91 -5.66 11.25
C GLY A 270 -1.68 -4.79 10.99
N CYS A 271 -0.99 -5.05 9.88
CA CYS A 271 0.14 -4.23 9.41
C CYS A 271 -0.27 -2.78 9.14
N PHE A 272 -1.43 -2.56 8.52
CA PHE A 272 -1.97 -1.22 8.26
C PHE A 272 -2.29 -0.48 9.56
N LEU A 273 -3.04 -1.10 10.48
CA LEU A 273 -3.39 -0.52 11.77
C LEU A 273 -2.13 -0.18 12.59
N LEU A 274 -1.12 -1.05 12.58
CA LEU A 274 0.17 -0.78 13.23
C LEU A 274 0.91 0.39 12.57
N SER A 275 0.78 0.55 11.25
CA SER A 275 1.42 1.64 10.51
C SER A 275 0.78 2.99 10.82
N LEU A 276 -0.55 3.05 11.03
CA LEU A 276 -1.23 4.27 11.46
C LEU A 276 -0.70 4.78 12.82
N GLN A 277 -0.31 3.88 13.72
CA GLN A 277 0.30 4.24 15.01
C GLN A 277 1.65 4.98 14.86
N ARG A 278 2.34 4.87 13.72
CA ARG A 278 3.55 5.68 13.45
C ARG A 278 3.23 7.11 13.03
N ILE A 279 2.00 7.36 12.56
CA ILE A 279 1.52 8.65 12.07
C ILE A 279 0.73 9.40 13.15
N ILE A 280 0.07 8.68 14.07
CA ILE A 280 -0.79 9.27 15.11
C ILE A 280 -0.05 10.21 16.08
N ASP A 281 1.26 9.99 16.26
CA ASP A 281 2.11 10.79 17.15
C ASP A 281 2.63 12.09 16.51
N LEU A 282 2.31 12.34 15.22
CA LEU A 282 2.64 13.61 14.58
C LEU A 282 1.83 14.77 15.21
N PRO A 283 2.35 16.01 15.18
CA PRO A 283 1.65 17.17 15.72
C PRO A 283 0.22 17.29 15.19
N GLY A 284 -0.75 17.60 16.07
CA GLY A 284 -2.17 17.65 15.69
C GLY A 284 -2.50 18.70 14.62
N ASN A 285 -1.66 19.74 14.48
CA ASN A 285 -1.78 20.78 13.47
C ASN A 285 -1.07 20.46 12.14
N THR A 286 -0.49 19.26 12.00
CA THR A 286 0.17 18.82 10.75
C THR A 286 -0.81 18.88 9.58
N LEU A 287 -0.38 19.52 8.51
CA LEU A 287 -1.10 19.53 7.23
C LEU A 287 -0.83 18.22 6.50
N VAL A 288 -1.88 17.43 6.29
CA VAL A 288 -1.83 16.19 5.52
C VAL A 288 -2.14 16.50 4.06
N LEU A 289 -1.27 16.00 3.19
CA LEU A 289 -1.31 16.05 1.74
C LEU A 289 -1.57 14.62 1.21
N PRO A 290 -2.85 14.19 1.11
CA PRO A 290 -3.21 12.83 0.73
C PRO A 290 -3.24 12.66 -0.80
N SER A 291 -2.94 11.46 -1.30
CA SER A 291 -3.01 11.19 -2.74
C SER A 291 -4.44 11.19 -3.29
N HIS A 292 -5.46 11.06 -2.43
CA HIS A 292 -6.86 11.25 -2.81
C HIS A 292 -7.62 12.14 -1.83
N GLY A 293 -8.58 12.92 -2.35
CA GLY A 293 -9.33 13.89 -1.57
C GLY A 293 -8.70 15.28 -1.59
N LYS A 294 -8.87 16.05 -0.50
CA LYS A 294 -8.32 17.40 -0.33
C LYS A 294 -7.30 17.39 0.81
N PRO A 295 -6.29 18.28 0.80
CA PRO A 295 -5.43 18.48 1.96
C PRO A 295 -6.23 18.84 3.21
N PHE A 296 -5.82 18.33 4.36
CA PHE A 296 -6.58 18.46 5.60
C PHE A 296 -5.71 18.48 6.86
N ARG A 297 -6.27 18.91 7.99
CA ARG A 297 -5.74 18.73 9.35
C ARG A 297 -6.69 17.86 10.18
N GLY A 298 -6.17 17.29 11.26
CA GLY A 298 -6.91 16.36 12.12
C GLY A 298 -6.46 14.90 11.95
N ILE A 299 -5.14 14.66 11.96
CA ILE A 299 -4.56 13.30 11.83
C ILE A 299 -5.19 12.32 12.81
N ARG A 300 -5.24 12.69 14.10
CA ARG A 300 -5.76 11.81 15.15
C ARG A 300 -7.23 11.44 14.90
N ALA A 301 -8.07 12.43 14.65
CA ALA A 301 -9.48 12.21 14.34
C ALA A 301 -9.64 11.28 13.12
N ARG A 302 -8.81 11.45 12.08
CA ARG A 302 -8.89 10.57 10.91
C ARG A 302 -8.44 9.14 11.19
N ILE A 303 -7.37 8.96 11.95
CA ILE A 303 -6.89 7.62 12.33
C ILE A 303 -7.92 6.90 13.19
N GLU A 304 -8.50 7.58 14.18
CA GLU A 304 -9.58 7.01 15.02
C GLU A 304 -10.79 6.59 14.18
N GLN A 305 -11.17 7.37 13.17
CA GLN A 305 -12.23 6.99 12.22
C GLN A 305 -11.87 5.73 11.41
N LEU A 306 -10.62 5.59 10.96
CA LEU A 306 -10.17 4.40 10.23
C LEU A 306 -10.14 3.16 11.13
N GLU A 307 -9.65 3.29 12.36
CA GLU A 307 -9.65 2.21 13.34
C GLU A 307 -11.07 1.75 13.68
N ALA A 308 -11.99 2.68 13.91
CA ALA A 308 -13.40 2.39 14.16
C ALA A 308 -14.04 1.67 12.96
N HIS A 309 -13.82 2.19 11.74
CA HIS A 309 -14.31 1.58 10.50
C HIS A 309 -13.87 0.12 10.33
N HIS A 310 -12.59 -0.18 10.54
CA HIS A 310 -12.11 -1.57 10.43
C HIS A 310 -12.60 -2.45 11.59
N ALA A 311 -12.76 -1.90 12.80
CA ALA A 311 -13.36 -2.62 13.92
C ALA A 311 -14.82 -3.00 13.65
N GLU A 312 -15.60 -2.09 13.07
CA GLU A 312 -16.99 -2.33 12.65
C GLU A 312 -17.07 -3.43 11.59
N ARG A 313 -16.23 -3.38 10.55
CA ARG A 313 -16.15 -4.43 9.52
C ARG A 313 -15.77 -5.79 10.10
N CYS A 314 -14.79 -5.84 10.99
CA CYS A 314 -14.42 -7.07 11.71
C CYS A 314 -15.60 -7.62 12.52
N SER A 315 -16.34 -6.74 13.20
CA SER A 315 -17.53 -7.13 13.95
C SER A 315 -18.63 -7.69 13.04
N ALA A 316 -18.89 -7.04 11.90
CA ALA A 316 -19.88 -7.49 10.92
C ALA A 316 -19.54 -8.89 10.37
N VAL A 317 -18.27 -9.15 10.02
CA VAL A 317 -17.82 -10.48 9.59
C VAL A 317 -18.04 -11.52 10.68
N LEU A 318 -17.64 -11.23 11.93
CA LEU A 318 -17.84 -12.17 13.05
C LEU A 318 -19.31 -12.46 13.37
N GLN A 319 -20.20 -11.49 13.13
CA GLN A 319 -21.65 -11.66 13.30
C GLN A 319 -22.26 -12.49 12.17
N ALA A 320 -21.75 -12.35 10.94
CA ALA A 320 -22.23 -13.09 9.78
C ALA A 320 -21.78 -14.57 9.78
N LEU A 321 -20.68 -14.91 10.45
CA LEU A 321 -20.14 -16.27 10.56
C LEU A 321 -20.98 -17.16 11.51
N ASP A 322 -22.17 -17.56 11.08
CA ASP A 322 -23.03 -18.56 11.74
C ASP A 322 -22.70 -20.01 11.34
N ARG A 323 -22.06 -20.17 10.17
CA ARG A 323 -21.48 -21.39 9.63
C ARG A 323 -20.10 -21.07 9.02
N PRO A 324 -19.30 -22.07 8.64
CA PRO A 324 -18.10 -21.81 7.84
C PRO A 324 -18.46 -21.11 6.52
N MET A 325 -17.84 -19.95 6.25
CA MET A 325 -18.04 -19.18 5.01
C MET A 325 -16.70 -18.77 4.39
N SER A 326 -16.66 -18.72 3.07
CA SER A 326 -15.53 -18.22 2.27
C SER A 326 -15.50 -16.69 2.22
N ALA A 327 -14.38 -16.10 1.78
CA ALA A 327 -14.29 -14.66 1.59
C ALA A 327 -15.26 -14.15 0.51
N GLY A 328 -15.46 -14.94 -0.56
CA GLY A 328 -16.42 -14.66 -1.63
C GLY A 328 -17.86 -14.58 -1.11
N GLU A 329 -18.27 -15.47 -0.20
CA GLU A 329 -19.60 -15.43 0.44
C GLU A 329 -19.77 -14.22 1.37
N LEU A 330 -18.68 -13.64 1.90
CA LEU A 330 -18.69 -12.50 2.82
C LEU A 330 -18.58 -11.15 2.12
N LEU A 331 -18.38 -11.09 0.80
CA LEU A 331 -18.34 -9.83 0.06
C LEU A 331 -19.56 -8.93 0.30
N PRO A 332 -20.82 -9.43 0.27
CA PRO A 332 -21.99 -8.58 0.51
C PRO A 332 -22.08 -8.00 1.92
N VAL A 333 -21.44 -8.65 2.90
CA VAL A 333 -21.38 -8.17 4.30
C VAL A 333 -20.41 -6.99 4.42
N LEU A 334 -19.24 -7.10 3.79
CA LEU A 334 -18.20 -6.07 3.84
C LEU A 334 -18.49 -4.89 2.90
N PHE A 335 -19.16 -5.16 1.78
CA PHE A 335 -19.46 -4.21 0.72
C PHE A 335 -20.94 -4.32 0.33
N PRO A 336 -21.85 -3.65 1.08
CA PRO A 336 -23.30 -3.72 0.85
C PRO A 336 -23.72 -2.84 -0.35
N ARG A 337 -23.12 -3.08 -1.52
CA ARG A 337 -23.38 -2.39 -2.79
C ARG A 337 -23.00 -3.30 -3.96
N GLU A 338 -23.49 -2.98 -5.16
CA GLU A 338 -23.03 -3.66 -6.37
C GLU A 338 -21.56 -3.31 -6.65
N LEU A 339 -20.79 -4.34 -7.03
CA LEU A 339 -19.38 -4.21 -7.37
C LEU A 339 -19.17 -4.57 -8.84
N ASP A 340 -18.50 -3.66 -9.57
CA ASP A 340 -17.99 -3.97 -10.90
C ASP A 340 -16.77 -4.92 -10.83
N ASN A 341 -16.30 -5.42 -11.97
CA ASN A 341 -15.20 -6.39 -12.00
C ASN A 341 -13.86 -5.82 -11.49
N HIS A 342 -13.62 -4.51 -11.63
CA HIS A 342 -12.43 -3.87 -11.09
C HIS A 342 -12.50 -3.78 -9.56
N GLN A 343 -13.67 -3.41 -9.03
CA GLN A 343 -13.93 -3.32 -7.59
C GLN A 343 -13.90 -4.68 -6.90
N VAL A 344 -14.40 -5.75 -7.56
CA VAL A 344 -14.35 -7.12 -7.02
C VAL A 344 -12.92 -7.57 -6.71
N MET A 345 -11.94 -7.17 -7.52
CA MET A 345 -10.53 -7.50 -7.30
C MET A 345 -10.02 -6.99 -5.94
N PHE A 346 -10.28 -5.71 -5.63
CA PHE A 346 -9.90 -5.11 -4.35
C PHE A 346 -10.74 -5.66 -3.20
N ALA A 347 -12.05 -5.83 -3.42
CA ALA A 347 -12.95 -6.33 -2.40
C ALA A 347 -12.59 -7.76 -1.94
N MET A 348 -12.16 -8.63 -2.85
CA MET A 348 -11.69 -9.97 -2.49
C MET A 348 -10.41 -9.92 -1.66
N GLY A 349 -9.41 -9.14 -2.07
CA GLY A 349 -8.17 -8.96 -1.31
C GLY A 349 -8.44 -8.42 0.10
N GLU A 350 -9.35 -7.45 0.21
CA GLU A 350 -9.73 -6.85 1.50
C GLU A 350 -10.58 -7.77 2.38
N ALA A 351 -11.45 -8.59 1.80
CA ALA A 351 -12.18 -9.61 2.54
C ALA A 351 -11.23 -10.65 3.17
N VAL A 352 -10.24 -11.12 2.39
CA VAL A 352 -9.21 -12.02 2.92
C VAL A 352 -8.35 -11.34 3.99
N ALA A 353 -8.02 -10.04 3.82
CA ALA A 353 -7.28 -9.29 4.82
C ALA A 353 -8.00 -9.24 6.18
N HIS A 354 -9.31 -8.99 6.20
CA HIS A 354 -10.10 -8.98 7.43
C HIS A 354 -10.16 -10.38 8.07
N LEU A 355 -10.33 -11.44 7.26
CA LEU A 355 -10.40 -12.81 7.74
C LEU A 355 -9.06 -13.29 8.31
N ASN A 356 -7.94 -12.99 7.64
CA ASN A 356 -6.60 -13.29 8.13
C ASN A 356 -6.33 -12.54 9.45
N HIS A 357 -6.69 -11.26 9.54
CA HIS A 357 -6.56 -10.49 10.77
C HIS A 357 -7.33 -11.11 11.95
N LEU A 358 -8.58 -11.51 11.71
CA LEU A 358 -9.39 -12.19 12.71
C LEU A 358 -8.80 -13.56 13.10
N ALA A 359 -8.21 -14.28 12.15
CA ALA A 359 -7.59 -15.59 12.38
C ALA A 359 -6.32 -15.45 13.23
N GLN A 360 -5.45 -14.47 12.94
CA GLN A 360 -4.25 -14.18 13.74
C GLN A 360 -4.60 -13.80 15.18
N ARG A 361 -5.76 -13.18 15.38
CA ARG A 361 -6.29 -12.85 16.72
C ARG A 361 -7.02 -14.01 17.40
N GLY A 362 -7.09 -15.17 16.75
CA GLY A 362 -7.74 -16.38 17.26
C GLY A 362 -9.26 -16.26 17.39
N LEU A 363 -9.90 -15.35 16.66
CA LEU A 363 -11.35 -15.12 16.69
C LEU A 363 -12.08 -15.98 15.66
N VAL A 364 -11.40 -16.33 14.57
CA VAL A 364 -11.87 -17.29 13.57
C VAL A 364 -10.77 -18.31 13.30
N GLU A 365 -11.12 -19.41 12.65
CA GLU A 365 -10.18 -20.37 12.13
C GLU A 365 -10.46 -20.73 10.69
N ARG A 366 -9.39 -21.03 9.95
CA ARG A 366 -9.45 -21.45 8.55
C ARG A 366 -9.81 -22.93 8.49
N VAL A 367 -10.81 -23.26 7.70
CA VAL A 367 -11.33 -24.62 7.49
C VAL A 367 -11.31 -24.91 6.00
N SER A 368 -10.79 -26.07 5.62
CA SER A 368 -10.88 -26.55 4.23
C SER A 368 -12.27 -27.14 4.01
N GLY A 369 -13.00 -26.63 3.02
CA GLY A 369 -14.24 -27.26 2.59
C GLY A 369 -14.01 -28.49 1.72
N ASP A 370 -15.04 -29.33 1.62
CA ASP A 370 -15.01 -30.57 0.82
C ASP A 370 -14.78 -30.30 -0.68
N ASP A 371 -15.12 -29.10 -1.15
CA ASP A 371 -14.90 -28.60 -2.51
C ASP A 371 -13.50 -27.97 -2.73
N GLY A 372 -12.63 -28.02 -1.72
CA GLY A 372 -11.31 -27.37 -1.75
C GLY A 372 -11.33 -25.86 -1.49
N THR A 373 -12.51 -25.26 -1.27
CA THR A 373 -12.64 -23.84 -0.94
C THR A 373 -12.23 -23.57 0.51
N VAL A 374 -11.43 -22.51 0.68
CA VAL A 374 -11.05 -21.95 1.97
C VAL A 374 -12.25 -21.26 2.60
N ARG A 375 -12.65 -21.76 3.76
CA ARG A 375 -13.70 -21.15 4.59
C ARG A 375 -13.14 -20.75 5.95
N PHE A 376 -13.89 -19.92 6.65
CA PHE A 376 -13.56 -19.45 7.99
C PHE A 376 -14.74 -19.73 8.91
N ALA A 377 -14.46 -20.27 10.09
CA ALA A 377 -15.44 -20.54 11.13
C ALA A 377 -15.12 -19.70 12.37
N ARG A 378 -16.15 -19.21 13.06
CA ARG A 378 -15.96 -18.49 14.32
C ARG A 378 -15.46 -19.44 15.40
N ARG A 379 -14.42 -19.04 16.14
CA ARG A 379 -14.01 -19.79 17.33
C ARG A 379 -14.94 -19.47 18.49
N HIS A 380 -15.62 -20.49 19.00
CA HIS A 380 -16.29 -20.39 20.28
C HIS A 380 -15.22 -20.39 21.38
N ARG A 381 -15.16 -19.32 22.17
CA ARG A 381 -14.37 -19.34 23.40
C ARG A 381 -15.06 -20.30 24.36
N ASN A 382 -14.40 -21.40 24.70
CA ASN A 382 -14.77 -22.22 25.86
C ASN A 382 -14.64 -21.42 27.16
#